data_AF-A0A2T3L431-F1
#
_entry.id   AF-A0A2T3L431-F1
#
_cell.length_a   1.000
_cell.length_b   1.000
_cell.length_c   1.000
_cell.angle_alpha   90.00
_cell.angle_beta   90.00
_cell.angle_gamma   90.00
#
_symmetry.space_group_name_H-M   'P 1'
#
loop_
_entity.id
_entity.type
_entity.pdbx_description
1 polymer ?
#
loop_
_entity_poly.entity_id
_entity_poly.type
_entity_poly.pdbx_seq_one_letter_code
_entity_poly.pdbx_strand_id
1 'polypeptide(L)'
;MTSLDIPTHIANAIKRIAPEIDLLDIDQNEDLREECDLDSMDFLNLLADLKQQTRTSIPESDYPKIRSYNQLLAYLRNHAE
;
A
#
# COMPACT_ATOMS: atom_id res chain seq x y z
N MET A 1 -20.59 2.39 8.98
CA MET A 1 -19.25 3.01 9.00
C MET A 1 -18.75 2.94 7.58
N THR A 2 -19.03 4.03 6.86
CA THR A 2 -19.32 4.04 5.43
C THR A 2 -18.31 4.92 4.71
N SER A 3 -17.36 4.27 4.05
CA SER A 3 -16.61 4.66 2.84
C SER A 3 -15.27 3.95 2.91
N LEU A 4 -14.86 3.25 1.85
CA LEU A 4 -13.56 2.60 1.78
C LEU A 4 -12.46 3.66 1.93
N ASP A 5 -11.97 3.82 3.15
CA ASP A 5 -10.85 4.68 3.46
C ASP A 5 -9.57 3.93 3.10
N ILE A 6 -9.41 3.66 1.80
CA ILE A 6 -8.22 3.03 1.20
C ILE A 6 -6.92 3.64 1.75
N PRO A 7 -6.75 4.97 1.85
CA PRO A 7 -5.53 5.52 2.45
C PRO A 7 -5.32 5.08 3.90
N THR A 8 -6.40 4.95 4.69
CA THR A 8 -6.34 4.43 6.07
C THR A 8 -5.98 2.94 6.08
N HIS A 9 -6.47 2.13 5.14
CA HIS A 9 -6.08 0.72 5.03
C HIS A 9 -4.61 0.55 4.66
N ILE A 10 -4.13 1.32 3.68
CA ILE A 10 -2.70 1.34 3.32
C ILE A 10 -1.87 1.77 4.53
N ALA A 11 -2.29 2.83 5.24
CA ALA A 11 -1.57 3.33 6.39
C ALA A 11 -1.47 2.30 7.52
N ASN A 12 -2.57 1.60 7.82
CA ASN A 12 -2.56 0.53 8.82
C ASN A 12 -1.68 -0.64 8.39
N ALA A 13 -1.74 -1.04 7.12
CA ALA A 13 -0.94 -2.14 6.61
C ALA A 13 0.57 -1.83 6.68
N ILE A 14 0.98 -0.61 6.30
CA ILE A 14 2.38 -0.17 6.43
C ILE A 14 2.80 -0.14 7.90
N LYS A 15 1.99 0.45 8.80
CA LYS A 15 2.31 0.47 10.24
C LYS A 15 2.42 -0.90 10.89
N ARG A 16 1.81 -1.95 10.33
CA ARG A 16 2.00 -3.33 10.84
C ARG A 16 3.38 -3.89 10.51
N ILE A 17 3.95 -3.44 9.39
CA ILE A 17 5.21 -3.92 8.86
C ILE A 17 6.36 -3.05 9.39
N ALA A 18 6.24 -1.74 9.19
CA ALA A 18 7.18 -0.72 9.62
C ALA A 18 6.47 0.27 10.56
N PRO A 19 6.24 -0.11 11.84
CA PRO A 19 5.57 0.75 12.82
C PRO A 19 6.38 2.01 13.18
N GLU A 20 7.67 2.00 12.88
CA GLU A 20 8.61 3.10 13.11
C GLU A 20 8.55 4.19 12.04
N ILE A 21 8.00 3.89 10.86
CA ILE A 21 7.90 4.85 9.75
C ILE A 21 6.67 5.74 9.93
N ASP A 22 6.86 7.05 9.74
CA ASP A 22 5.76 8.02 9.70
C ASP A 22 5.34 8.29 8.25
N LEU A 23 4.10 7.94 7.93
CA LEU A 23 3.53 8.12 6.60
C LEU A 23 3.32 9.60 6.23
N LEU A 24 3.42 10.50 7.21
CA LEU A 24 3.41 11.93 6.97
C LEU A 24 4.77 12.47 6.51
N ASP A 25 5.84 11.70 6.73
CA ASP A 25 7.22 12.09 6.40
C ASP A 25 7.67 11.53 5.04
N ILE A 26 7.04 10.45 4.56
CA ILE A 26 7.35 9.84 3.26
C ILE A 26 6.82 10.66 2.08
N ASP A 27 7.56 10.68 0.97
CA ASP A 27 7.07 11.23 -0.29
C ASP A 27 6.14 10.24 -0.99
N GLN A 28 4.88 10.65 -1.15
CA GLN A 28 3.84 9.82 -1.77
C GLN A 28 4.05 9.56 -3.28
N ASN A 29 4.98 10.29 -3.91
CA ASN A 29 5.34 10.14 -5.31
C ASN A 29 6.64 9.35 -5.52
N GLU A 30 7.45 9.14 -4.48
CA GLU A 30 8.62 8.27 -4.54
C GLU A 30 8.27 6.80 -4.33
N ASP A 31 9.27 5.93 -4.47
CA ASP A 31 9.11 4.51 -4.24
C ASP A 31 8.83 4.25 -2.75
N LEU A 32 7.62 3.77 -2.46
CA LEU A 32 7.17 3.48 -1.11
C LEU A 32 8.11 2.48 -0.41
N ARG A 33 8.74 1.58 -1.17
CA ARG A 33 9.65 0.59 -0.59
C ARG A 33 10.95 1.23 -0.15
N GLU A 34 11.45 2.23 -0.87
CA GLU A 34 12.66 2.94 -0.46
C GLU A 34 12.34 3.86 0.73
N GLU A 35 11.24 4.60 0.65
CA GLU A 35 10.81 5.53 1.71
C GLU A 35 10.46 4.84 3.04
N CYS A 36 9.88 3.64 2.98
CA CYS A 36 9.50 2.87 4.15
C CYS A 36 10.50 1.75 4.48
N ASP A 37 11.65 1.69 3.82
CA ASP A 37 12.67 0.64 3.94
C ASP A 37 12.08 -0.79 3.87
N LEU A 38 11.15 -1.01 2.94
CA LEU A 38 10.43 -2.28 2.77
C LEU A 38 11.20 -3.26 1.89
N ASP A 39 11.56 -4.38 2.51
CA ASP A 39 12.08 -5.54 1.79
C ASP A 39 11.02 -6.21 0.90
N SER A 40 11.46 -7.14 0.06
CA SER A 40 10.56 -7.84 -0.87
C SER A 40 9.48 -8.65 -0.14
N MET A 41 9.79 -9.19 1.05
CA MET A 41 8.80 -9.92 1.86
C MET A 41 7.79 -8.98 2.50
N ASP A 42 8.23 -7.82 2.97
CA ASP A 42 7.39 -6.78 3.57
C ASP A 42 6.39 -6.23 2.57
N PHE A 43 6.85 -5.97 1.34
CA PHE A 43 5.96 -5.58 0.26
C PHE A 43 4.89 -6.65 -0.04
N LEU A 44 5.24 -7.93 -0.06
CA LEU A 44 4.25 -9.01 -0.26
C LEU A 44 3.24 -9.09 0.89
N ASN A 45 3.69 -8.91 2.14
CA ASN A 45 2.81 -8.85 3.30
C ASN A 45 1.85 -7.65 3.22
N LEU A 46 2.33 -6.49 2.76
CA LEU A 46 1.51 -5.30 2.55
C LEU A 46 0.38 -5.60 1.55
N LEU A 47 0.71 -6.20 0.41
CA LEU A 47 -0.28 -6.57 -0.61
C LEU A 47 -1.27 -7.62 -0.10
N ALA A 48 -0.81 -8.58 0.72
CA ALA A 48 -1.67 -9.59 1.32
C ALA A 48 -2.67 -8.99 2.33
N ASP A 49 -2.26 -7.99 3.12
CA ASP A 49 -3.13 -7.29 4.05
C ASP A 49 -4.15 -6.43 3.29
N LEU A 50 -3.67 -5.64 2.31
CA LEU A 50 -4.50 -4.82 1.43
C LEU A 50 -5.53 -5.65 0.67
N LYS A 51 -5.15 -6.83 0.16
CA LYS A 51 -6.06 -7.77 -0.49
C LYS A 51 -7.16 -8.25 0.45
N GLN A 52 -6.87 -8.46 1.73
CA GLN A 52 -7.90 -8.86 2.69
C GLN A 52 -8.87 -7.71 3.00
N GLN A 53 -8.36 -6.48 3.09
CA GLN A 53 -9.15 -5.28 3.38
C GLN A 53 -10.01 -4.85 2.19
N THR A 54 -9.42 -4.76 1.00
CA THR A 54 -10.04 -4.23 -0.22
C THR A 54 -10.66 -5.31 -1.11
N ARG A 55 -10.36 -6.59 -0.86
CA ARG A 55 -10.68 -7.73 -1.75
C ARG A 55 -10.07 -7.62 -3.16
N THR A 56 -9.20 -6.66 -3.40
CA THR A 56 -8.47 -6.49 -4.66
C THR A 56 -7.23 -7.38 -4.67
N SER A 57 -7.06 -8.21 -5.71
CA SER A 57 -5.83 -8.97 -5.91
C SER A 57 -4.89 -8.22 -6.84
N ILE A 58 -3.65 -7.98 -6.40
CA ILE A 58 -2.62 -7.30 -7.20
C ILE A 58 -1.66 -8.39 -7.71
N PRO A 59 -1.61 -8.66 -9.03
CA PRO A 59 -0.66 -9.61 -9.59
C PRO A 59 0.76 -9.01 -9.64
N GLU A 60 1.77 -9.87 -9.68
CA GLU A 60 3.18 -9.47 -9.79
C GLU A 60 3.47 -8.59 -11.00
N SER A 61 2.74 -8.80 -12.10
CA SER A 61 2.82 -7.99 -13.31
C SER A 61 2.46 -6.51 -13.10
N ASP A 62 1.67 -6.20 -12.07
CA ASP A 62 1.23 -4.85 -11.73
C ASP A 62 2.05 -4.21 -10.61
N TYR A 63 3.04 -4.91 -10.03
CA TYR A 63 3.99 -4.34 -9.05
C TYR A 63 4.67 -3.05 -9.53
N PRO A 64 5.13 -2.92 -10.79
CA PRO A 64 5.68 -1.66 -11.28
C PRO A 64 4.66 -0.51 -11.33
N LYS A 65 3.35 -0.80 -11.26
CA LYS A 65 2.27 0.21 -11.24
C LYS A 65 1.83 0.61 -9.83
N ILE A 66 2.48 0.07 -8.80
CA ILE A 66 2.16 0.34 -7.39
C ILE A 66 3.43 0.59 -6.57
N ARG A 67 4.45 1.16 -7.21
CA ARG A 67 5.73 1.46 -6.55
C ARG A 67 5.59 2.59 -5.54
N SER A 68 4.82 3.61 -5.88
CA SER A 68 4.59 4.76 -5.00
C SER A 68 3.26 4.67 -4.25
N TYR A 69 3.15 5.38 -3.13
CA TYR A 69 1.90 5.47 -2.38
C TYR A 69 0.73 5.94 -3.25
N ASN A 70 0.94 7.02 -4.03
CA ASN A 70 -0.09 7.55 -4.92
C ASN A 70 -0.50 6.56 -6.01
N GLN A 71 0.45 5.77 -6.53
CA GLN A 71 0.19 4.74 -7.52
C GLN A 71 -0.62 3.59 -6.93
N LEU A 72 -0.22 3.09 -5.76
CA LEU A 72 -0.95 2.05 -5.03
C LEU A 72 -2.37 2.51 -4.68
N LEU A 73 -2.50 3.75 -4.18
CA LEU A 73 -3.80 4.34 -3.87
C LEU A 73 -4.68 4.46 -5.11
N ALA A 74 -4.16 4.99 -6.22
CA ALA A 74 -4.90 5.11 -7.46
C ALA A 74 -5.30 3.73 -8.02
N TYR A 75 -4.41 2.74 -7.93
CA TYR A 75 -4.68 1.37 -8.33
C TYR A 75 -5.82 0.78 -7.53
N LEU A 76 -5.73 0.83 -6.20
CA LEU A 76 -6.79 0.31 -5.32
C LEU A 76 -8.10 1.05 -5.52
N ARG A 77 -8.10 2.37 -5.73
CA ARG A 77 -9.32 3.14 -6.02
C ARG A 77 -9.99 2.75 -7.34
N ASN A 78 -9.21 2.35 -8.34
CA ASN A 78 -9.74 1.91 -9.62
C ASN A 78 -10.21 0.45 -9.60
N HIS A 79 -9.73 -0.36 -8.66
CA HIS A 79 -9.98 -1.81 -8.59
C HIS A 79 -10.80 -2.26 -7.37
N ALA A 80 -11.07 -1.38 -6.40
CA ALA A 80 -11.97 -1.64 -5.29
C ALA A 80 -13.40 -1.29 -5.73
N GLU A 81 -14.25 -2.31 -5.84
CA GLU A 81 -15.68 -2.21 -6.18
C GLU A 81 -16.56 -2.09 -4.92
#